data_AF-A0A317ZHE8-F1
#
_entry.id   AF-A0A317ZHE8-F1
#
_cell.length_a   1.000
_cell.length_b   1.000
_cell.length_c   1.000
_cell.angle_alpha   90.00
_cell.angle_beta   90.00
_cell.angle_gamma   90.00
#
_symmetry.space_group_name_H-M   'P 1'
#
loop_
_entity.id
_entity.type
_entity.pdbx_description
1 polymer ?
#
loop_
_entity_poly.entity_id
_entity_poly.type
_entity_poly.pdbx_seq_one_letter_code
_entity_poly.pdbx_strand_id
1 'polypeptide(L)'
;MHCNRPTIDNKPLERSETTLNDTPASNLTASYRWSKDLVSFHADGYESAGSTVSFTQDPPANGMVTVTATVSGTALDRLFVHIEVAEN
;
A
#
# COMPACT_ATOMS: atom_id res chain seq x y z
N MET A 1 48.96 20.33 -31.84
CA MET A 1 48.46 19.82 -30.55
C MET A 1 47.09 20.45 -30.33
N HIS A 2 46.02 19.73 -30.67
CA HIS A 2 44.63 20.15 -30.42
C HIS A 2 44.12 19.31 -29.26
N CYS A 3 43.85 19.94 -28.12
CA CYS A 3 43.16 19.30 -27.01
C CYS A 3 41.67 19.17 -27.37
N ASN A 4 41.21 17.96 -27.69
CA ASN A 4 39.78 17.68 -27.74
C ASN A 4 39.27 17.47 -26.32
N ARG A 5 38.46 18.42 -25.86
CA ARG A 5 37.74 18.38 -24.59
C ARG A 5 36.52 17.47 -24.77
N PRO A 6 36.35 16.38 -24.00
CA PRO A 6 35.18 15.51 -24.14
C PRO A 6 33.92 16.26 -23.66
N THR A 7 32.89 16.26 -24.50
CA THR A 7 31.55 16.73 -24.14
C THR A 7 30.97 15.76 -23.11
N ILE A 8 30.64 16.25 -21.92
CA ILE A 8 29.88 15.47 -20.94
C ILE A 8 28.41 15.59 -21.34
N ASP A 9 27.85 14.53 -21.90
CA ASP A 9 26.42 14.38 -22.10
C ASP A 9 25.76 14.25 -20.72
N ASN A 10 25.18 15.35 -20.23
CA ASN A 10 24.30 15.33 -19.07
C ASN A 10 22.95 14.70 -19.46
N LYS A 11 22.92 13.38 -19.68
CA LYS A 11 21.68 12.62 -19.72
C LYS A 11 21.06 12.69 -18.32
N PRO A 12 19.81 13.15 -18.15
CA PRO A 12 19.15 13.13 -16.86
C PRO A 12 19.18 11.69 -16.32
N LEU A 13 19.55 11.52 -15.06
CA LEU A 13 19.36 10.26 -14.36
C LEU A 13 17.85 10.04 -14.28
N GLU A 14 17.31 9.25 -15.22
CA GLU A 14 15.96 8.70 -15.10
C GLU A 14 15.97 7.89 -13.80
N ARG A 15 15.51 8.52 -12.72
CA ARG A 15 15.13 7.77 -11.53
C ARG A 15 14.18 6.71 -12.05
N SER A 16 14.43 5.44 -11.75
CA SER A 16 13.45 4.39 -11.98
C SER A 16 12.23 4.71 -11.13
N GLU A 17 11.36 5.56 -11.66
CA GLU A 17 9.96 5.61 -11.30
C GLU A 17 9.45 4.24 -11.72
N THR A 18 9.28 3.33 -10.76
CA THR A 18 8.56 2.09 -11.03
C THR A 18 7.18 2.52 -11.48
N THR A 19 6.94 2.50 -12.79
CA THR A 19 5.66 2.86 -13.38
C THR A 19 4.59 2.05 -12.66
N LEU A 20 3.60 2.74 -12.10
CA LEU A 20 2.40 2.10 -11.61
C LEU A 20 1.83 1.26 -12.75
N ASN A 21 1.36 0.05 -12.43
CA ASN A 21 0.72 -0.76 -13.43
C ASN A 21 -0.60 -0.07 -13.83
N ASP A 22 -0.63 0.57 -15.00
CA ASP A 22 -1.78 1.32 -15.50
C ASP A 22 -3.01 0.44 -15.76
N THR A 23 -2.81 -0.88 -15.81
CA THR A 23 -3.87 -1.88 -15.93
C THR A 23 -3.75 -2.94 -14.84
N PRO A 24 -4.13 -2.64 -13.58
CA PRO A 24 -4.23 -3.65 -12.53
C PRO A 24 -5.11 -4.80 -12.98
N ALA A 25 -4.74 -6.03 -12.61
CA ALA A 25 -5.60 -7.18 -12.88
C ALA A 25 -6.99 -6.93 -12.28
N SER A 26 -8.05 -7.18 -13.04
CA SER A 26 -9.43 -6.87 -12.60
C SER A 26 -9.96 -7.86 -11.56
N ASN A 27 -9.24 -8.96 -11.36
CA ASN A 27 -9.52 -10.11 -10.50
C ASN A 27 -8.60 -10.15 -9.26
N LEU A 28 -8.14 -8.99 -8.78
CA LEU A 28 -7.42 -8.93 -7.51
C LEU A 28 -8.38 -9.13 -6.34
N THR A 29 -8.05 -10.06 -5.46
CA THR A 29 -8.71 -10.23 -4.16
C THR A 29 -7.77 -9.76 -3.07
N ALA A 30 -8.25 -8.86 -2.20
CA ALA A 30 -7.48 -8.36 -1.06
C ALA A 30 -8.07 -8.88 0.25
N SER A 31 -7.20 -9.31 1.16
CA SER A 31 -7.53 -9.65 2.54
C SER A 31 -6.85 -8.67 3.49
N TYR A 32 -7.64 -8.08 4.40
CA TYR A 32 -7.17 -7.12 5.38
C TYR A 32 -7.26 -7.70 6.78
N ARG A 33 -6.16 -7.62 7.53
CA ARG A 33 -6.12 -7.99 8.94
C ARG A 33 -5.47 -6.89 9.76
N TRP A 34 -5.83 -6.82 11.03
CA TRP A 34 -5.33 -5.79 11.95
C TRP A 34 -4.83 -6.38 13.26
N SER A 35 -3.87 -5.69 13.89
CA SER A 35 -3.29 -6.08 15.16
C SER A 35 -2.93 -4.86 16.00
N LYS A 36 -2.88 -5.04 17.32
CA LYS A 36 -2.41 -4.05 18.30
C LYS A 36 -0.98 -4.30 18.75
N ASP A 37 -0.48 -5.51 18.51
CA ASP A 37 0.72 -6.07 19.15
C ASP A 37 1.67 -6.78 18.18
N LEU A 38 1.36 -6.84 16.88
CA LEU A 38 2.09 -7.60 15.84
C LEU A 38 2.12 -9.13 16.04
N VAL A 39 1.40 -9.65 17.03
CA VAL A 39 1.36 -11.09 17.34
C VAL A 39 0.00 -11.65 16.94
N SER A 40 -1.09 -10.99 17.36
CA SER A 40 -2.45 -11.44 17.10
C SER A 40 -3.07 -10.61 15.99
N PHE A 41 -3.31 -11.22 14.83
CA PHE A 41 -3.98 -10.58 13.70
C PHE A 41 -5.46 -10.99 13.65
N HIS A 42 -6.32 -9.99 13.62
CA HIS A 42 -7.77 -10.12 13.57
C HIS A 42 -8.29 -9.76 12.18
N ALA A 43 -9.38 -10.39 11.76
CA ALA A 43 -10.03 -10.06 10.50
C ALA A 43 -10.69 -8.66 10.55
N ASP A 44 -10.99 -8.12 9.36
CA ASP A 44 -11.88 -6.97 9.20
C ASP A 44 -13.16 -7.09 10.05
N GLY A 45 -13.53 -6.01 10.74
CA GLY A 45 -14.76 -5.93 11.55
C GLY A 45 -14.73 -6.74 12.85
N TYR A 46 -13.64 -7.46 13.14
CA TYR A 46 -13.50 -8.20 14.41
C TYR A 46 -13.31 -7.24 15.57
N GLU A 47 -14.00 -7.50 16.70
CA GLU A 47 -13.81 -6.75 17.94
C GLU A 47 -12.72 -7.41 18.81
N SER A 48 -11.74 -6.64 19.25
CA SER A 48 -10.70 -7.11 20.17
C SER A 48 -10.45 -6.05 21.25
N ALA A 49 -10.63 -6.44 22.52
CA ALA A 49 -10.49 -5.58 23.70
C ALA A 49 -11.20 -4.22 23.58
N GLY A 50 -12.45 -4.23 23.10
CA GLY A 50 -13.28 -3.01 22.98
C GLY A 50 -12.99 -2.14 21.77
N SER A 51 -12.05 -2.53 20.90
CA SER A 51 -11.77 -1.84 19.63
C SER A 51 -12.19 -2.72 18.45
N THR A 52 -12.76 -2.08 17.44
CA THR A 52 -13.07 -2.71 16.15
C THR A 52 -12.42 -1.91 15.03
N VAL A 53 -11.77 -2.60 14.10
CA VAL A 53 -11.18 -1.98 12.90
C VAL A 53 -11.89 -2.51 11.66
N SER A 54 -12.42 -1.59 10.86
CA SER A 54 -13.11 -1.90 9.60
C SER A 54 -12.37 -1.30 8.41
N PHE A 55 -12.26 -2.06 7.32
CA PHE A 55 -11.57 -1.68 6.10
C PHE A 55 -12.58 -1.47 4.96
N THR A 56 -12.52 -0.32 4.31
CA THR A 56 -13.32 -0.01 3.12
C THR A 56 -12.40 0.35 1.98
N GLN A 57 -12.58 -0.30 0.84
CA GLN A 57 -11.80 -0.04 -0.38
C GLN A 57 -12.61 0.74 -1.40
N ASP A 58 -11.99 1.75 -1.99
CA ASP A 58 -12.56 2.49 -3.11
C ASP A 58 -12.32 1.74 -4.43
N PRO A 59 -13.11 2.03 -5.49
CA PRO A 59 -12.82 1.53 -6.82
C PRO A 59 -11.41 1.92 -7.30
N PRO A 60 -10.74 1.09 -8.11
CA PRO A 60 -9.43 1.42 -8.65
C PRO A 60 -9.48 2.72 -9.46
N ALA A 61 -8.54 3.62 -9.21
CA ALA A 61 -8.38 4.87 -9.95
C ALA A 61 -6.88 5.16 -10.17
N ASN A 62 -6.50 5.51 -11.40
CA ASN A 62 -5.12 5.84 -11.76
C ASN A 62 -4.09 4.77 -11.32
N GLY A 63 -4.43 3.49 -11.49
CA GLY A 63 -3.56 2.37 -11.10
C GLY A 63 -3.43 2.14 -9.59
N MET A 64 -4.24 2.81 -8.76
CA MET A 64 -4.22 2.66 -7.29
C MET A 64 -5.59 2.25 -6.74
N VAL A 65 -5.58 1.57 -5.60
CA VAL A 65 -6.76 1.30 -4.76
C VAL A 65 -6.52 1.94 -3.40
N THR A 66 -7.41 2.83 -2.99
CA THR A 66 -7.37 3.43 -1.65
C THR A 66 -8.16 2.55 -0.69
N VAL A 67 -7.55 2.23 0.46
CA VAL A 67 -8.20 1.48 1.54
C VAL A 67 -8.20 2.33 2.80
N THR A 68 -9.39 2.56 3.35
CA THR A 68 -9.57 3.31 4.59
C THR A 68 -9.80 2.33 5.75
N ALA A 69 -8.97 2.41 6.78
CA ALA A 69 -9.15 1.69 8.04
C ALA A 69 -9.82 2.61 9.07
N THR A 70 -11.00 2.21 9.57
CA THR A 70 -11.75 2.96 10.58
C THR A 70 -11.67 2.24 11.91
N VAL A 71 -11.15 2.90 12.93
CA VAL A 71 -11.14 2.40 14.31
C VAL A 71 -12.36 2.94 15.04
N SER A 72 -13.09 2.06 15.72
CA SER A 72 -14.23 2.42 16.56
C SER A 72 -14.13 1.75 17.94
N GLY A 73 -14.85 2.30 18.92
CA GLY A 73 -14.77 1.84 20.31
C GLY A 73 -13.58 2.45 21.05
N THR A 74 -12.83 1.62 21.76
CA THR A 74 -11.63 2.06 22.49
C THR A 74 -10.53 2.50 21.52
N ALA A 75 -9.93 3.66 21.78
CA ALA A 75 -8.82 4.16 20.98
C ALA A 75 -7.60 3.22 21.07
N LEU A 76 -6.91 3.05 19.95
CA LEU A 76 -5.72 2.22 19.86
C LEU A 76 -4.46 3.09 19.97
N ASP A 77 -3.53 2.71 20.85
CA ASP A 77 -2.20 3.33 20.90
C ASP A 77 -1.37 2.98 19.65
N ARG A 78 -1.61 1.79 19.08
CA ARG A 78 -0.92 1.25 17.91
C ARG A 78 -1.90 0.44 17.06
N LEU A 79 -1.76 0.59 15.74
CA LEU A 79 -2.47 -0.19 14.74
C LEU A 79 -1.46 -0.72 13.73
N PHE A 80 -1.44 -2.04 13.58
CA PHE A 80 -0.67 -2.74 12.55
C PHE A 80 -1.64 -3.37 11.57
N VAL A 81 -1.36 -3.24 10.28
CA VAL A 81 -2.20 -3.76 9.22
C VAL A 81 -1.40 -4.76 8.41
N HIS A 82 -1.98 -5.93 8.16
CA HIS A 82 -1.47 -6.91 7.22
C HIS A 82 -2.42 -6.97 6.02
N ILE A 83 -1.86 -6.75 4.83
CA ILE A 83 -2.57 -6.73 3.56
C ILE A 83 -2.01 -7.85 2.70
N GLU A 84 -2.87 -8.78 2.32
CA GLU A 84 -2.55 -9.83 1.34
C GLU A 84 -3.35 -9.54 0.07
N VAL A 85 -2.65 -9.45 -1.07
CA VAL A 85 -3.27 -9.26 -2.38
C VAL A 85 -2.95 -10.49 -3.23
N ALA A 86 -3.98 -11.12 -3.76
CA ALA A 86 -3.85 -12.27 -4.65
C ALA A 86 -4.54 -11.96 -5.99
N GLU A 87 -3.87 -12.31 -7.08
CA GLU A 87 -4.49 -12.41 -8.40
C GLU A 87 -5.09 -13.81 -8.54
N ASN A 88 -6.35 -13.91 -8.98
CA ASN A 88 -7.08 -15.19 -9.04
C ASN A 88 -7.29 -15.71 -10.47
#